data_AF-A0A2N2HQ65-F1
#
_entry.id   AF-A0A2N2HQ65-F1
#
_cell.length_a   1.000
_cell.length_b   1.000
_cell.length_c   1.000
_cell.angle_alpha   90.00
_cell.angle_beta   90.00
_cell.angle_gamma   90.00
#
_symmetry.space_group_name_H-M   'P 1'
#
loop_
_entity.id
_entity.type
_entity.pdbx_description
1 polymer ?
#
loop_
_entity_poly.entity_id
_entity_poly.type
_entity_poly.pdbx_seq_one_letter_code
_entity_poly.pdbx_strand_id
1 'polypeptide(L)'
;MTNGQTLLHPRASRLVRRGVALCALAAIALGGGCATMPAGHSVVDSVDVRGAEEEDASEVEERLATAPSPKFLGLFRGVVYDYAVFNRRTLDIDLARVERYYRARGYYDARVRAGRVVTTAEGHVAVTIEVEEGLPVRVRKVKVEGVADLPEAVRARTVDKITSTLPSGALFDEEVYQAAEQGAARTLTNAAYAFAKVTRAATVDVAARAADITYVVDAGPAAVFGEITFEGLDRIPEAPVRRAFDTEPGSPYSTSELDSARVSVLDLGVFANVEVRPDLTPTNKQRATVPIVVRVEPTKLHSIRLGGGVEADLIRTDVHASIGWEHKNFLGGLRKLSIEFRPGLVFFPTRLPSLQSP
;
A
#
# COMPACT_ATOMS: atom_id res chain seq x y z
N MET A 1 23.45 -48.41 59.54
CA MET A 1 22.49 -49.25 60.26
C MET A 1 21.09 -48.72 59.99
N THR A 2 20.19 -49.61 59.54
CA THR A 2 18.70 -49.55 59.47
C THR A 2 18.03 -48.41 58.69
N ASN A 3 17.42 -48.60 57.50
CA ASN A 3 16.25 -49.40 57.03
C ASN A 3 14.85 -48.80 57.29
N GLY A 4 14.05 -48.76 56.21
CA GLY A 4 12.57 -48.60 56.12
C GLY A 4 12.18 -47.50 55.11
N GLN A 5 11.83 -47.72 53.83
CA GLN A 5 10.85 -48.62 53.16
C GLN A 5 9.48 -48.65 53.86
N THR A 6 8.28 -48.53 53.28
CA THR A 6 7.70 -48.22 51.94
C THR A 6 6.16 -48.14 52.13
N LEU A 7 5.40 -47.48 51.24
CA LEU A 7 4.12 -47.89 50.57
C LEU A 7 3.27 -46.64 50.20
N LEU A 8 3.26 -46.19 48.92
CA LEU A 8 2.26 -46.43 47.83
C LEU A 8 0.81 -46.06 48.24
N HIS A 9 -0.07 -45.31 47.54
CA HIS A 9 -0.29 -44.83 46.15
C HIS A 9 -1.61 -43.95 46.19
N PRO A 10 -2.32 -43.57 45.10
CA PRO A 10 -2.09 -42.53 44.08
C PRO A 10 -3.27 -41.51 43.98
N ARG A 11 -3.12 -40.45 43.16
CA ARG A 11 -4.14 -39.84 42.25
C ARG A 11 -3.93 -38.33 42.08
N ALA A 12 -3.07 -37.97 41.13
CA ALA A 12 -3.06 -36.64 40.52
C ALA A 12 -3.12 -36.81 38.99
N SER A 13 -4.34 -36.93 38.46
CA SER A 13 -4.56 -36.80 37.02
C SER A 13 -6.02 -36.44 36.77
N ARG A 14 -6.31 -35.13 36.66
CA ARG A 14 -7.54 -34.64 36.00
C ARG A 14 -7.56 -33.15 35.64
N LEU A 15 -6.62 -32.32 36.12
CA LEU A 15 -6.67 -30.86 35.88
C LEU A 15 -5.80 -30.31 34.75
N VAL A 16 -4.85 -31.08 34.21
CA VAL A 16 -4.02 -30.62 33.05
C VAL A 16 -4.73 -30.81 31.70
N ARG A 17 -5.87 -31.52 31.67
CA ARG A 17 -6.50 -31.98 30.42
C ARG A 17 -7.43 -30.97 29.72
N ARG A 18 -7.76 -29.83 30.35
CA ARG A 18 -8.71 -28.83 29.77
C ARG A 18 -8.06 -27.61 29.12
N GLY A 19 -6.83 -27.24 29.47
CA GLY A 19 -6.06 -26.21 28.75
C GLY A 19 -5.47 -26.70 27.42
N VAL A 20 -5.22 -28.00 27.31
CA VAL A 20 -4.65 -28.63 26.10
C VAL A 20 -5.71 -28.80 24.98
N ALA A 21 -6.99 -28.86 25.33
CA ALA A 21 -8.07 -29.11 24.35
C ALA A 21 -8.36 -27.90 23.43
N LEU A 22 -8.13 -26.66 23.87
CA LEU A 22 -8.27 -25.48 23.00
C LEU A 22 -7.09 -25.33 22.02
N CYS A 23 -5.88 -25.72 22.43
CA CYS A 23 -4.74 -25.81 21.51
C CYS A 23 -4.90 -26.96 20.51
N ALA A 24 -5.56 -28.06 20.90
CA ALA A 24 -5.78 -29.21 20.02
C ALA A 24 -6.79 -28.93 18.89
N LEU A 25 -7.79 -28.06 19.09
CA LEU A 25 -8.73 -27.69 18.02
C LEU A 25 -8.16 -26.68 17.04
N ALA A 26 -7.23 -25.81 17.46
CA ALA A 26 -6.43 -25.00 16.55
C ALA A 26 -5.39 -25.84 15.76
N ALA A 27 -4.93 -26.96 16.34
CA ALA A 27 -4.00 -27.88 15.67
C ALA A 27 -4.67 -28.76 14.59
N ILE A 28 -5.97 -29.02 14.67
CA ILE A 28 -6.68 -29.91 13.72
C ILE A 28 -7.05 -29.18 12.41
N ALA A 29 -7.11 -27.84 12.40
CA ALA A 29 -7.25 -27.08 11.16
C ALA A 29 -5.92 -26.89 10.39
N LEU A 30 -4.78 -27.28 10.97
CA LEU A 30 -3.44 -27.17 10.35
C LEU A 30 -3.00 -28.47 9.64
N GLY A 31 -3.83 -29.51 9.65
CA GLY A 31 -3.46 -30.85 9.16
C GLY A 31 -3.43 -31.04 7.64
N GLY A 32 -3.58 -29.98 6.83
CA GLY A 32 -3.74 -30.09 5.38
C GLY A 32 -2.55 -29.68 4.51
N GLY A 33 -1.49 -29.11 5.08
CA GLY A 33 -0.43 -28.51 4.28
C GLY A 33 0.92 -28.51 4.97
N CYS A 34 1.46 -29.70 5.22
CA CYS A 34 2.90 -29.84 5.36
C CYS A 34 3.46 -29.91 3.94
N ALA A 35 3.87 -28.76 3.38
CA ALA A 35 4.62 -28.75 2.14
C ALA A 35 5.92 -29.53 2.37
N THR A 36 6.24 -30.47 1.48
CA THR A 36 7.54 -31.13 1.49
C THR A 36 8.51 -30.31 0.64
N MET A 37 9.77 -30.28 1.06
CA MET A 37 10.81 -29.59 0.29
C MET A 37 10.89 -30.18 -1.13
N PRO A 38 10.85 -29.37 -2.20
CA PRO A 38 10.97 -29.86 -3.56
C PRO A 38 12.31 -30.58 -3.80
N ALA A 39 12.26 -31.84 -4.24
CA ALA A 39 13.45 -32.65 -4.48
C ALA A 39 14.33 -32.03 -5.58
N GLY A 40 15.65 -31.99 -5.36
CA GLY A 40 16.62 -31.47 -6.33
C GLY A 40 16.72 -29.94 -6.37
N HIS A 41 15.99 -29.23 -5.51
CA HIS A 41 16.06 -27.77 -5.38
C HIS A 41 16.72 -27.37 -4.05
N SER A 42 17.23 -26.15 -3.97
CA SER A 42 17.66 -25.56 -2.70
C SER A 42 16.62 -24.56 -2.21
N VAL A 43 16.40 -24.46 -0.91
CA VAL A 43 15.45 -23.54 -0.27
C VAL A 43 16.19 -22.41 0.42
N VAL A 44 15.68 -21.18 0.33
CA VAL A 44 16.27 -20.01 0.97
C VAL A 44 15.88 -19.96 2.45
N ASP A 45 16.89 -20.07 3.33
CA ASP A 45 16.73 -19.99 4.77
C ASP A 45 16.77 -18.55 5.29
N SER A 46 17.67 -17.75 4.72
CA SER A 46 17.92 -16.36 5.08
C SER A 46 18.49 -15.60 3.88
N VAL A 47 18.13 -14.33 3.79
CA VAL A 47 18.77 -13.33 2.93
C VAL A 47 19.26 -12.24 3.87
N ASP A 48 20.52 -11.84 3.73
CA ASP A 48 21.18 -10.82 4.56
C ASP A 48 21.80 -9.78 3.62
N VAL A 49 21.39 -8.52 3.75
CA VAL A 49 21.96 -7.40 2.99
C VAL A 49 22.99 -6.68 3.85
N ARG A 50 24.22 -6.56 3.34
CA ARG A 50 25.34 -5.89 4.01
C ARG A 50 25.83 -4.69 3.21
N GLY A 51 26.31 -3.68 3.93
CA GLY A 51 26.85 -2.45 3.33
C GLY A 51 25.78 -1.44 2.89
N ALA A 52 24.54 -1.64 3.31
CA ALA A 52 23.48 -0.63 3.24
C ALA A 52 23.61 0.31 4.46
N GLU A 53 24.40 1.38 4.34
CA GLU A 53 24.71 2.29 5.45
C GLU A 53 23.78 3.50 5.47
N GLU A 54 23.43 4.05 4.30
CA GLU A 54 22.55 5.21 4.18
C GLU A 54 21.08 4.82 3.92
N GLU A 55 20.83 3.65 3.31
CA GLU A 55 19.48 3.09 3.09
C GLU A 55 19.17 1.98 4.10
N ASP A 56 17.89 1.83 4.49
CA ASP A 56 17.49 0.75 5.39
C ASP A 56 17.61 -0.62 4.69
N ALA A 57 18.44 -1.50 5.24
CA ALA A 57 18.65 -2.85 4.71
C ALA A 57 17.33 -3.65 4.56
N SER A 58 16.36 -3.42 5.45
CA SER A 58 15.06 -4.09 5.38
C SER A 58 14.22 -3.62 4.19
N GLU A 59 14.31 -2.34 3.82
CA GLU A 59 13.68 -1.80 2.62
C GLU A 59 14.24 -2.40 1.34
N VAL A 60 15.53 -2.73 1.34
CA VAL A 60 16.18 -3.43 0.23
C VAL A 60 15.71 -4.89 0.16
N GLU A 61 15.62 -5.57 1.30
CA GLU A 61 15.16 -6.97 1.41
C GLU A 61 13.72 -7.15 0.94
N GLU A 62 12.80 -6.24 1.30
CA GLU A 62 11.40 -6.29 0.88
C GLU A 62 11.21 -6.19 -0.65
N ARG A 63 12.20 -5.64 -1.36
CA ARG A 63 12.17 -5.47 -2.82
C ARG A 63 12.72 -6.68 -3.58
N LEU A 64 13.26 -7.68 -2.88
CA LEU A 64 13.82 -8.90 -3.47
C LEU A 64 12.73 -9.94 -3.74
N ALA A 65 12.79 -10.60 -4.89
CA ALA A 65 12.00 -11.82 -5.12
C ALA A 65 12.61 -13.02 -4.38
N THR A 66 13.92 -13.00 -4.17
CA THR A 66 14.66 -13.93 -3.33
C THR A 66 14.39 -13.57 -1.87
N ALA A 67 13.51 -14.34 -1.22
CA ALA A 67 13.11 -14.12 0.16
C ALA A 67 13.25 -15.41 0.99
N PRO A 68 13.45 -15.32 2.31
CA PRO A 68 13.46 -16.49 3.17
C PRO A 68 12.09 -17.19 3.17
N SER A 69 12.11 -18.51 3.35
CA SER A 69 10.86 -19.28 3.44
C SER A 69 10.00 -18.80 4.63
N PRO A 70 8.72 -18.44 4.39
CA PRO A 70 7.83 -17.94 5.42
C PRO A 70 7.60 -18.98 6.53
N LYS A 71 7.43 -18.48 7.75
CA LYS A 71 7.19 -19.31 8.95
C LYS A 71 5.78 -19.05 9.47
N PHE A 72 4.99 -20.10 9.62
CA PHE A 72 3.73 -20.04 10.36
C PHE A 72 3.99 -19.69 11.82
N LEU A 73 3.35 -18.61 12.31
CA LEU A 73 3.56 -18.03 13.65
C LEU A 73 5.03 -17.72 13.98
N GLY A 74 5.89 -17.52 12.98
CA GLY A 74 7.33 -17.30 13.18
C GLY A 74 8.13 -18.56 13.56
N LEU A 75 7.48 -19.71 13.72
CA LEU A 75 8.06 -20.91 14.33
C LEU A 75 8.20 -22.08 13.34
N PHE A 76 7.21 -22.30 12.46
CA PHE A 76 7.13 -23.52 11.64
C PHE A 76 7.18 -23.20 10.14
N ARG A 77 8.23 -23.64 9.43
CA ARG A 77 8.30 -23.57 7.95
C ARG A 77 7.52 -24.71 7.31
N GLY A 78 6.97 -24.49 6.12
CA GLY A 78 6.26 -25.53 5.37
C GLY A 78 4.90 -25.90 5.95
N VAL A 79 4.44 -25.17 6.98
CA VAL A 79 3.09 -25.27 7.54
C VAL A 79 2.31 -24.09 6.96
N VAL A 80 1.23 -24.37 6.23
CA VAL A 80 0.36 -23.38 5.56
C VAL A 80 1.00 -22.67 4.35
N TYR A 81 2.32 -22.45 4.33
CA TYR A 81 3.03 -21.75 3.26
C TYR A 81 4.08 -22.63 2.57
N ASP A 82 4.25 -22.45 1.26
CA ASP A 82 5.27 -23.11 0.46
C ASP A 82 6.69 -22.61 0.76
N TYR A 83 7.69 -23.45 0.49
CA TYR A 83 9.10 -23.10 0.60
C TYR A 83 9.53 -22.14 -0.52
N ALA A 84 10.33 -21.14 -0.16
CA ALA A 84 10.97 -20.25 -1.13
C ALA A 84 12.17 -20.97 -1.76
N VAL A 85 12.04 -21.36 -3.03
CA VAL A 85 13.10 -22.06 -3.77
C VAL A 85 14.15 -21.06 -4.26
N PHE A 86 15.41 -21.38 -3.99
CA PHE A 86 16.55 -20.65 -4.51
C PHE A 86 16.68 -20.86 -6.02
N ASN A 87 16.74 -19.75 -6.75
CA ASN A 87 17.00 -19.73 -8.18
C ASN A 87 18.07 -18.70 -8.49
N ARG A 88 19.18 -19.14 -9.09
CA ARG A 88 20.31 -18.26 -9.40
C ARG A 88 19.92 -17.10 -10.33
N ARG A 89 19.07 -17.35 -11.33
CA ARG A 89 18.62 -16.31 -12.27
C ARG A 89 17.77 -15.26 -11.56
N THR A 90 16.92 -15.68 -10.63
CA THR A 90 16.13 -14.76 -9.79
C THR A 90 17.05 -13.89 -8.95
N LEU A 91 18.05 -14.48 -8.30
CA LEU A 91 19.05 -13.71 -7.54
C LEU A 91 19.78 -12.70 -8.44
N ASP A 92 20.24 -13.08 -9.63
CA ASP A 92 20.95 -12.15 -10.52
C ASP A 92 20.04 -10.97 -10.97
N ILE A 93 18.74 -11.22 -11.20
CA ILE A 93 17.74 -10.16 -11.49
C ILE A 93 17.54 -9.24 -10.28
N ASP A 94 17.50 -9.83 -9.08
CA ASP A 94 17.35 -9.12 -7.81
C ASP A 94 18.55 -8.21 -7.52
N LEU A 95 19.78 -8.67 -7.72
CA LEU A 95 20.98 -7.83 -7.59
C LEU A 95 20.91 -6.61 -8.52
N ALA A 96 20.51 -6.81 -9.78
CA ALA A 96 20.33 -5.71 -10.74
C ALA A 96 19.14 -4.81 -10.40
N ARG A 97 18.14 -5.30 -9.64
CA ARG A 97 17.03 -4.49 -9.13
C ARG A 97 17.51 -3.60 -7.99
N VAL A 98 18.29 -4.13 -7.05
CA VAL A 98 18.88 -3.34 -5.95
C VAL A 98 19.85 -2.30 -6.49
N GLU A 99 20.70 -2.64 -7.46
CA GLU A 99 21.61 -1.64 -8.07
C GLU A 99 20.83 -0.49 -8.72
N ARG A 100 19.72 -0.79 -9.41
CA ARG A 100 18.82 0.24 -9.97
C ARG A 100 18.11 1.07 -8.90
N TYR A 101 17.72 0.45 -7.79
CA TYR A 101 17.11 1.14 -6.65
C TYR A 101 18.04 2.22 -6.09
N TYR A 102 19.30 1.88 -5.84
CA TYR A 102 20.31 2.84 -5.39
C TYR A 102 20.58 3.94 -6.43
N ARG A 103 20.68 3.59 -7.71
CA ARG A 103 20.87 4.57 -8.78
C ARG A 103 19.72 5.56 -8.89
N ALA A 104 18.49 5.11 -8.73
CA ALA A 104 17.31 5.98 -8.72
C ALA A 104 17.35 6.99 -7.55
N ARG A 105 18.02 6.62 -6.45
CA ARG A 105 18.30 7.47 -5.28
C ARG A 105 19.63 8.24 -5.38
N GLY A 106 20.18 8.38 -6.58
CA GLY A 106 21.36 9.22 -6.80
C GLY A 106 22.70 8.58 -6.47
N TYR A 107 22.73 7.30 -6.09
CA TYR A 107 23.95 6.52 -5.90
C TYR A 107 24.37 5.85 -7.21
N TYR A 108 24.91 6.63 -8.14
CA TYR A 108 25.22 6.15 -9.51
C TYR A 108 26.36 5.13 -9.56
N ASP A 109 27.31 5.25 -8.63
CA ASP A 109 28.45 4.36 -8.48
C ASP A 109 28.13 3.07 -7.70
N ALA A 110 26.87 2.89 -7.27
CA ALA A 110 26.47 1.73 -6.50
C ALA A 110 26.80 0.41 -7.23
N ARG A 111 27.36 -0.53 -6.47
CA ARG A 111 27.65 -1.90 -6.92
C ARG A 111 26.99 -2.89 -5.98
N VAL A 112 26.26 -3.84 -6.55
CA VAL A 112 25.59 -4.89 -5.78
C VAL A 112 26.06 -6.25 -6.29
N ARG A 113 26.49 -7.11 -5.38
CA ARG A 113 27.01 -8.44 -5.70
C ARG A 113 26.46 -9.48 -4.74
N ALA A 114 26.36 -10.72 -5.22
CA ALA A 114 26.20 -11.85 -4.31
C ALA A 114 27.52 -12.07 -3.57
N GLY A 115 27.61 -11.57 -2.34
CA GLY A 115 28.78 -11.73 -1.48
C GLY A 115 29.02 -13.20 -1.13
N ARG A 116 27.95 -13.95 -0.80
CA ARG A 116 28.05 -15.38 -0.53
C ARG A 116 26.73 -16.13 -0.70
N VAL A 117 26.79 -17.34 -1.24
CA VAL A 117 25.69 -18.32 -1.16
C VAL A 117 26.24 -19.55 -0.46
N VAL A 118 25.78 -19.84 0.75
CA VAL A 118 26.28 -20.95 1.58
C VAL A 118 25.18 -21.97 1.79
N THR A 119 25.50 -23.25 1.60
CA THR A 119 24.63 -24.34 2.02
C THR A 119 24.64 -24.48 3.53
N THR A 120 23.51 -24.20 4.19
CA THR A 120 23.38 -24.22 5.67
C THR A 120 23.06 -25.62 6.20
N ALA A 121 22.31 -26.39 5.42
CA ALA A 121 21.95 -27.79 5.66
C ALA A 121 21.66 -28.44 4.30
N GLU A 122 21.46 -29.75 4.26
CA GLU A 122 21.13 -30.46 3.02
C GLU A 122 19.88 -29.84 2.37
N GLY A 123 20.05 -29.24 1.20
CA GLY A 123 18.96 -28.57 0.50
C GLY A 123 18.66 -27.13 0.95
N HIS A 124 19.37 -26.57 1.93
CA HIS A 124 19.13 -25.22 2.42
C HIS A 124 20.26 -24.27 2.05
N VAL A 125 19.94 -23.03 1.69
CA VAL A 125 20.92 -21.98 1.37
C VAL A 125 20.66 -20.69 2.13
N ALA A 126 21.74 -20.08 2.60
CA ALA A 126 21.78 -18.71 3.06
C ALA A 126 22.44 -17.84 1.98
N VAL A 127 21.80 -16.71 1.66
CA VAL A 127 22.28 -15.74 0.67
C VAL A 127 22.71 -14.48 1.39
N THR A 128 23.94 -14.03 1.14
CA THR A 128 24.45 -12.73 1.57
C THR A 128 24.64 -11.85 0.34
N ILE A 129 23.99 -10.70 0.33
CA ILE A 129 24.12 -9.68 -0.70
C ILE A 129 25.02 -8.58 -0.14
N GLU A 130 26.06 -8.23 -0.87
CA GLU A 130 26.98 -7.15 -0.54
C GLU A 130 26.66 -5.95 -1.44
N VAL A 131 26.41 -4.81 -0.79
CA VAL A 131 26.15 -3.53 -1.42
C VAL A 131 27.31 -2.60 -1.12
N GLU A 132 27.87 -2.02 -2.17
CA GLU A 132 28.76 -0.86 -2.10
C GLU A 132 27.97 0.33 -2.64
N GLU A 133 27.42 1.19 -1.77
CA GLU A 133 26.50 2.26 -2.19
C GLU A 133 27.22 3.33 -3.03
N GLY A 134 28.48 3.62 -2.69
CA GLY A 134 29.21 4.73 -3.30
C GLY A 134 28.73 6.09 -2.77
N LEU A 135 29.17 7.17 -3.41
CA LEU A 135 28.86 8.52 -2.94
C LEU A 135 27.67 9.09 -3.71
N PRO A 136 26.75 9.81 -3.03
CA PRO A 136 25.54 10.28 -3.68
C PRO A 136 25.81 11.50 -4.57
N VAL A 137 25.04 11.59 -5.65
CA VAL A 137 24.89 12.81 -6.44
C VAL A 137 23.92 13.75 -5.72
N ARG A 138 24.30 15.04 -5.63
CA ARG A 138 23.45 16.08 -5.07
C ARG A 138 22.97 17.06 -6.14
N VAL A 139 21.79 17.60 -5.95
CA VAL A 139 21.22 18.64 -6.81
C VAL A 139 22.04 19.91 -6.65
N ARG A 140 22.72 20.34 -7.70
CA ARG A 140 23.52 21.58 -7.69
C ARG A 140 22.67 22.79 -7.96
N LYS A 141 21.75 22.68 -8.92
CA LYS A 141 20.89 23.78 -9.37
C LYS A 141 19.56 23.26 -9.85
N VAL A 142 18.51 24.01 -9.55
CA VAL A 142 17.17 23.82 -10.12
C VAL A 142 16.76 25.08 -10.87
N LYS A 143 16.38 24.92 -12.13
CA LYS A 143 15.89 25.99 -13.00
C LYS A 143 14.43 25.71 -13.38
N VAL A 144 13.60 26.75 -13.37
CA VAL A 144 12.22 26.69 -13.85
C VAL A 144 12.05 27.70 -14.98
N GLU A 145 11.61 27.22 -16.14
CA GLU A 145 11.42 27.99 -17.37
C GLU A 145 9.94 27.98 -17.80
N GLY A 146 9.55 28.91 -18.68
CA GLY A 146 8.19 28.96 -19.25
C GLY A 146 7.11 29.51 -18.31
N VAL A 147 7.51 30.10 -17.18
CA VAL A 147 6.58 30.64 -16.17
C VAL A 147 6.39 32.17 -16.25
N ALA A 148 6.99 32.83 -17.23
CA ALA A 148 7.00 34.30 -17.31
C ALA A 148 5.61 34.90 -17.55
N ASP A 149 4.79 34.24 -18.37
CA ASP A 149 3.46 34.71 -18.76
C ASP A 149 2.35 34.34 -17.75
N LEU A 150 2.70 33.62 -16.68
CA LEU A 150 1.77 33.25 -15.62
C LEU A 150 1.49 34.43 -14.68
N PRO A 151 0.26 34.55 -14.13
CA PRO A 151 -0.01 35.46 -13.03
C PRO A 151 0.95 35.24 -11.86
N GLU A 152 1.37 36.33 -11.21
CA GLU A 152 2.39 36.31 -10.15
C GLU A 152 2.14 35.22 -9.09
N ALA A 153 0.90 35.15 -8.59
CA ALA A 153 0.53 34.20 -7.54
C ALA A 153 0.67 32.74 -8.01
N VAL A 154 0.33 32.44 -9.27
CA VAL A 154 0.43 31.10 -9.85
C VAL A 154 1.89 30.74 -10.11
N ARG A 155 2.66 31.69 -10.67
CA ARG A 155 4.10 31.55 -10.88
C ARG A 155 4.82 31.25 -9.58
N ALA A 156 4.61 32.07 -8.55
CA ALA A 156 5.26 31.92 -7.26
C ALA A 156 4.97 30.55 -6.64
N ARG A 157 3.70 30.11 -6.64
CA ARG A 157 3.31 28.78 -6.12
C ARG A 157 3.91 27.63 -6.93
N THR A 158 4.01 27.77 -8.25
CA THR A 158 4.57 26.72 -9.13
C THR A 158 6.07 26.56 -8.89
N VAL A 159 6.80 27.68 -8.86
CA VAL A 159 8.24 27.68 -8.56
C VAL A 159 8.49 27.17 -7.16
N ASP A 160 7.78 27.68 -6.16
CA ASP A 160 7.88 27.24 -4.76
C ASP A 160 7.62 25.74 -4.62
N LYS A 161 6.59 25.21 -5.28
CA LYS A 161 6.30 23.77 -5.25
C LYS A 161 7.46 22.93 -5.77
N ILE A 162 8.10 23.36 -6.86
CA ILE A 162 9.29 22.67 -7.41
C ILE A 162 10.45 22.77 -6.42
N THR A 163 10.81 23.98 -6.00
CA THR A 163 12.03 24.23 -5.21
C THR A 163 11.92 23.72 -3.77
N SER A 164 10.71 23.63 -3.21
CA SER A 164 10.48 23.04 -1.89
C SER A 164 10.49 21.51 -1.93
N THR A 165 10.04 20.90 -3.04
CA THR A 165 10.02 19.44 -3.20
C THR A 165 11.42 18.91 -3.50
N LEU A 166 12.17 19.58 -4.38
CA LEU A 166 13.55 19.21 -4.71
C LEU A 166 14.47 20.44 -4.65
N PRO A 167 14.99 20.80 -3.45
CA PRO A 167 15.85 21.96 -3.29
C PRO A 167 17.28 21.70 -3.78
N SER A 168 18.01 22.78 -4.06
CA SER A 168 19.46 22.69 -4.29
C SER A 168 20.16 22.23 -3.00
N GLY A 169 21.15 21.35 -3.15
CA GLY A 169 21.87 20.68 -2.05
C GLY A 169 21.24 19.34 -1.62
N ALA A 170 19.99 19.06 -1.99
CA ALA A 170 19.35 17.78 -1.72
C ALA A 170 20.03 16.62 -2.46
N LEU A 171 19.85 15.40 -1.95
CA LEU A 171 20.17 14.18 -2.67
C LEU A 171 19.34 14.11 -3.95
N PHE A 172 19.93 13.70 -5.06
CA PHE A 172 19.18 13.46 -6.28
C PHE A 172 18.38 12.17 -6.13
N ASP A 173 17.06 12.26 -6.18
CA ASP A 173 16.16 11.12 -6.14
C ASP A 173 15.15 11.22 -7.29
N GLU A 174 14.99 10.14 -8.05
CA GLU A 174 14.14 10.08 -9.23
C GLU A 174 12.64 10.18 -8.89
N GLU A 175 12.21 9.61 -7.76
CA GLU A 175 10.83 9.72 -7.28
C GLU A 175 10.52 11.15 -6.86
N VAL A 176 11.42 11.80 -6.13
CA VAL A 176 11.27 13.23 -5.74
C VAL A 176 11.34 14.14 -6.96
N TYR A 177 12.23 13.85 -7.92
CA TYR A 177 12.36 14.55 -9.19
C TYR A 177 11.07 14.52 -10.01
N GLN A 178 10.42 13.35 -10.08
CA GLN A 178 9.12 13.18 -10.71
C GLN A 178 7.99 13.81 -9.88
N ALA A 179 8.01 13.69 -8.55
CA ALA A 179 7.00 14.27 -7.67
C ALA A 179 6.95 15.80 -7.76
N ALA A 180 8.11 16.45 -7.94
CA ALA A 180 8.18 17.90 -8.16
C ALA A 180 7.52 18.31 -9.49
N GLU A 181 7.72 17.55 -10.58
CA GLU A 181 7.01 17.77 -11.86
C GLU A 181 5.49 17.63 -11.69
N GLN A 182 5.05 16.51 -11.14
CA GLN A 182 3.62 16.22 -10.96
C GLN A 182 2.96 17.24 -10.02
N GLY A 183 3.66 17.62 -8.95
CA GLY A 183 3.21 18.65 -8.02
C GLY A 183 3.05 20.01 -8.69
N ALA A 184 4.00 20.42 -9.52
CA ALA A 184 3.93 21.66 -10.29
C ALA A 184 2.78 21.65 -11.31
N ALA A 185 2.64 20.55 -12.06
CA ALA A 185 1.51 20.35 -12.98
C ALA A 185 0.17 20.43 -12.24
N ARG A 186 0.06 19.79 -11.06
CA ARG A 186 -1.14 19.86 -10.23
C ARG A 186 -1.41 21.28 -9.72
N THR A 187 -0.38 22.03 -9.29
CA THR A 187 -0.52 23.44 -8.90
C THR A 187 -1.09 24.29 -10.05
N LEU A 188 -0.62 24.07 -11.28
CA LEU A 188 -1.13 24.79 -12.46
C LEU A 188 -2.57 24.41 -12.79
N THR A 189 -2.89 23.11 -12.80
CA THR A 189 -4.25 22.65 -13.09
C THR A 189 -5.26 23.13 -12.05
N ASN A 190 -4.87 23.22 -10.77
CA ASN A 190 -5.70 23.81 -9.70
C ASN A 190 -5.84 25.33 -9.81
N ALA A 191 -5.04 25.98 -10.65
CA ALA A 191 -5.11 27.39 -10.96
C ALA A 191 -5.78 27.66 -12.32
N ALA A 192 -6.68 26.76 -12.76
CA ALA A 192 -7.41 26.82 -14.02
C ALA A 192 -6.62 26.49 -15.30
N TYR A 193 -5.38 26.02 -15.21
CA TYR A 193 -4.60 25.65 -16.40
C TYR A 193 -4.71 24.14 -16.71
N ALA A 194 -5.87 23.72 -17.24
CA ALA A 194 -6.18 22.30 -17.48
C ALA A 194 -5.21 21.60 -18.45
N PHE A 195 -4.64 22.36 -19.39
CA PHE A 195 -3.72 21.86 -20.42
C PHE A 195 -2.25 21.94 -20.00
N ALA A 196 -1.99 22.31 -18.75
CA ALA A 196 -0.64 22.52 -18.26
C ALA A 196 0.21 21.25 -18.39
N LYS A 197 1.38 21.41 -19.00
CA LYS A 197 2.40 20.38 -19.14
C LYS A 197 3.69 20.89 -18.53
N VAL A 198 4.21 20.12 -17.58
CA VAL A 198 5.55 20.35 -17.03
C VAL A 198 6.44 19.24 -17.56
N THR A 199 7.56 19.62 -18.15
CA THR A 199 8.58 18.66 -18.61
C THR A 199 9.85 18.85 -17.81
N ARG A 200 10.55 17.75 -17.55
CA ARG A 200 11.76 17.74 -16.73
C ARG A 200 12.95 17.27 -17.56
N ALA A 201 14.08 17.95 -17.41
CA ALA A 201 15.38 17.54 -17.93
C ALA A 201 16.44 17.62 -16.83
N ALA A 202 17.34 16.65 -16.78
CA ALA A 202 18.43 16.61 -15.81
C ALA A 202 19.74 16.25 -16.52
N THR A 203 20.81 16.96 -16.16
CA THR A 203 22.18 16.60 -16.55
C THR A 203 22.91 16.15 -15.29
N VAL A 204 23.29 14.88 -15.26
CA VAL A 204 23.99 14.26 -14.12
C VAL A 204 25.47 14.12 -14.46
N ASP A 205 26.31 14.78 -13.67
CA ASP A 205 27.75 14.62 -13.69
C ASP A 205 28.15 13.74 -12.50
N VAL A 206 28.38 12.45 -12.77
CA VAL A 206 28.75 11.46 -11.75
C VAL A 206 30.13 11.77 -11.17
N ALA A 207 31.07 12.27 -11.99
CA ALA A 207 32.42 12.59 -11.53
C ALA A 207 32.42 13.80 -10.58
N ALA A 208 31.65 14.84 -10.91
CA ALA A 208 31.45 16.01 -10.05
C ALA A 208 30.40 15.79 -8.94
N ARG A 209 29.71 14.64 -8.96
CA ARG A 209 28.63 14.25 -8.03
C ARG A 209 27.51 15.30 -7.95
N ALA A 210 27.18 15.86 -9.10
CA ALA A 210 26.27 16.99 -9.21
C ALA A 210 25.20 16.75 -10.28
N ALA A 211 23.97 17.12 -9.97
CA ALA A 211 22.86 17.15 -10.92
C ALA A 211 22.37 18.58 -11.16
N ASP A 212 22.31 19.00 -12.42
CA ASP A 212 21.63 20.23 -12.82
C ASP A 212 20.28 19.90 -13.42
N ILE A 213 19.23 20.49 -12.84
CA ILE A 213 17.84 20.17 -13.16
C ILE A 213 17.17 21.37 -13.79
N THR A 214 16.41 21.13 -14.86
CA THR A 214 15.55 22.12 -15.51
C THR A 214 14.13 21.57 -15.63
N TYR A 215 13.16 22.35 -15.18
CA TYR A 215 11.74 22.14 -15.43
C TYR A 215 11.25 23.20 -16.42
N VAL A 216 10.60 22.76 -17.50
CA VAL A 216 10.00 23.63 -18.50
C VAL A 216 8.49 23.53 -18.37
N VAL A 217 7.86 24.67 -18.07
CA VAL A 217 6.41 24.79 -17.90
C VAL A 217 5.77 25.31 -19.19
N ASP A 218 4.80 24.59 -19.69
CA ASP A 218 3.84 25.06 -20.69
C ASP A 218 2.46 25.06 -20.04
N ALA A 219 1.94 26.23 -19.68
CA ALA A 219 0.68 26.32 -18.96
C ALA A 219 -0.55 26.15 -19.85
N GLY A 220 -0.44 26.44 -21.15
CA GLY A 220 -1.61 26.58 -22.03
C GLY A 220 -2.58 27.70 -21.60
N PRO A 221 -3.77 27.77 -22.23
CA PRO A 221 -4.79 28.76 -21.85
C PRO A 221 -5.49 28.37 -20.55
N ALA A 222 -5.99 29.39 -19.83
CA ALA A 222 -6.90 29.15 -18.71
C ALA A 222 -8.21 28.50 -19.18
N ALA A 223 -8.75 27.63 -18.35
CA ALA A 223 -9.84 26.73 -18.66
C ALA A 223 -10.88 26.67 -17.56
N VAL A 224 -12.12 26.37 -17.96
CA VAL A 224 -13.25 26.15 -17.07
C VAL A 224 -13.83 24.76 -17.32
N PHE A 225 -14.51 24.21 -16.33
CA PHE A 225 -15.27 22.98 -16.54
C PHE A 225 -16.34 23.18 -17.60
N GLY A 226 -16.45 22.21 -18.50
CA GLY A 226 -17.49 22.13 -19.52
C GLY A 226 -18.70 21.35 -19.06
N GLU A 227 -19.43 20.80 -20.04
CA GLU A 227 -20.53 19.89 -19.77
C GLU A 227 -20.03 18.65 -19.01
N ILE A 228 -20.81 18.24 -18.00
CA ILE A 228 -20.54 17.05 -17.18
C ILE A 228 -21.58 15.98 -17.52
N THR A 229 -21.12 14.91 -18.16
CA THR A 229 -21.95 13.78 -18.60
C THR A 229 -21.71 12.57 -17.73
N PHE A 230 -22.77 11.91 -17.27
CA PHE A 230 -22.69 10.66 -16.49
C PHE A 230 -23.05 9.46 -17.38
N GLU A 231 -22.17 8.46 -17.41
CA GLU A 231 -22.35 7.23 -18.19
C GLU A 231 -22.32 6.01 -17.27
N GLY A 232 -23.13 4.98 -17.58
CA GLY A 232 -23.12 3.71 -16.84
C GLY A 232 -23.99 3.67 -15.58
N LEU A 233 -24.88 4.63 -15.37
CA LEU A 233 -25.74 4.72 -14.18
C LEU A 233 -26.72 3.52 -13.99
N ASP A 234 -27.09 2.83 -15.07
CA ASP A 234 -28.12 1.78 -15.07
C ASP A 234 -29.42 2.24 -14.39
N ARG A 235 -29.77 1.67 -13.22
CA ARG A 235 -30.98 2.00 -12.45
C ARG A 235 -30.76 3.07 -11.39
N ILE A 236 -29.53 3.59 -11.26
CA ILE A 236 -29.20 4.61 -10.27
C ILE A 236 -29.62 5.98 -10.80
N PRO A 237 -30.45 6.75 -10.06
CA PRO A 237 -30.84 8.08 -10.50
C PRO A 237 -29.63 9.01 -10.58
N GLU A 238 -29.55 9.80 -11.64
CA GLU A 238 -28.43 10.74 -11.84
C GLU A 238 -28.41 11.86 -10.78
N ALA A 239 -29.57 12.36 -10.35
CA ALA A 239 -29.63 13.55 -9.50
C ALA A 239 -28.82 13.45 -8.18
N PRO A 240 -28.89 12.34 -7.41
CA PRO A 240 -27.98 12.12 -6.28
C PRO A 240 -26.49 12.06 -6.66
N VAL A 241 -26.16 11.49 -7.81
CA VAL A 241 -24.78 11.36 -8.31
C VAL A 241 -24.23 12.74 -8.69
N ARG A 242 -25.00 13.52 -9.45
CA ARG A 242 -24.66 14.89 -9.83
C ARG A 242 -24.48 15.79 -8.62
N ARG A 243 -25.32 15.63 -7.59
CA ARG A 243 -25.16 16.36 -6.31
C ARG A 243 -23.90 15.94 -5.56
N ALA A 244 -23.54 14.66 -5.57
CA ALA A 244 -22.31 14.19 -4.94
C ALA A 244 -21.06 14.65 -5.70
N PHE A 245 -21.15 14.78 -7.03
CA PHE A 245 -20.05 15.27 -7.86
C PHE A 245 -19.71 16.74 -7.57
N ASP A 246 -20.72 17.58 -7.27
CA ASP A 246 -20.54 18.95 -6.73
C ASP A 246 -19.59 19.85 -7.55
N THR A 247 -19.58 19.69 -8.87
CA THR A 247 -18.82 20.52 -9.81
C THR A 247 -19.78 21.17 -10.79
N GLU A 248 -19.63 22.48 -11.00
CA GLU A 248 -20.51 23.27 -11.86
C GLU A 248 -19.82 23.61 -13.19
N PRO A 249 -20.49 23.39 -14.34
CA PRO A 249 -20.01 23.89 -15.62
C PRO A 249 -19.77 25.41 -15.57
N GLY A 250 -18.62 25.85 -16.07
CA GLY A 250 -18.20 27.24 -16.08
C GLY A 250 -17.35 27.69 -14.89
N SER A 251 -17.23 26.88 -13.82
CA SER A 251 -16.28 27.16 -12.75
C SER A 251 -14.83 26.90 -13.21
N PRO A 252 -13.82 27.55 -12.59
CA PRO A 252 -12.41 27.34 -12.96
C PRO A 252 -12.00 25.87 -12.84
N TYR A 253 -11.30 25.35 -13.84
CA TYR A 253 -10.84 23.96 -13.80
C TYR A 253 -9.91 23.72 -12.60
N SER A 254 -10.08 22.57 -11.94
CA SER A 254 -9.25 22.15 -10.82
C SER A 254 -9.16 20.64 -10.73
N THR A 255 -7.95 20.08 -10.79
CA THR A 255 -7.75 18.63 -10.63
C THR A 255 -8.13 18.17 -9.22
N SER A 256 -7.83 18.98 -8.20
CA SER A 256 -8.23 18.65 -6.82
C SER A 256 -9.74 18.61 -6.61
N GLU A 257 -10.50 19.42 -7.36
CA GLU A 257 -11.96 19.41 -7.32
C GLU A 257 -12.49 18.12 -7.97
N LEU A 258 -11.95 17.73 -9.14
CA LEU A 258 -12.29 16.45 -9.78
C LEU A 258 -11.94 15.22 -8.91
N ASP A 259 -10.78 15.24 -8.25
CA ASP A 259 -10.37 14.17 -7.33
C ASP A 259 -11.38 14.04 -6.17
N SER A 260 -11.78 15.17 -5.59
CA SER A 260 -12.76 15.22 -4.49
C SER A 260 -14.14 14.77 -4.96
N ALA A 261 -14.59 15.26 -6.11
CA ALA A 261 -15.85 14.86 -6.75
C ALA A 261 -15.90 13.35 -7.03
N ARG A 262 -14.80 12.77 -7.51
CA ARG A 262 -14.66 11.32 -7.71
C ARG A 262 -14.84 10.55 -6.40
N VAL A 263 -14.17 10.98 -5.33
CA VAL A 263 -14.30 10.36 -4.00
C VAL A 263 -15.72 10.47 -3.48
N SER A 264 -16.35 11.64 -3.57
CA SER A 264 -17.74 11.85 -3.15
C SER A 264 -18.73 10.95 -3.89
N VAL A 265 -18.53 10.70 -5.19
CA VAL A 265 -19.35 9.75 -5.95
C VAL A 265 -19.09 8.30 -5.52
N LEU A 266 -17.83 7.92 -5.24
CA LEU A 266 -17.49 6.60 -4.70
C LEU A 266 -18.11 6.36 -3.32
N ASP A 267 -18.13 7.38 -2.47
CA ASP A 267 -18.66 7.34 -1.10
C ASP A 267 -20.17 7.08 -1.03
N LEU A 268 -20.89 7.26 -2.15
CA LEU A 268 -22.28 6.81 -2.27
C LEU A 268 -22.40 5.28 -2.08
N GLY A 269 -21.32 4.52 -2.25
CA GLY A 269 -21.25 3.08 -1.97
C GLY A 269 -22.06 2.20 -2.93
N VAL A 270 -22.57 2.78 -4.01
CA VAL A 270 -23.39 2.13 -5.04
C VAL A 270 -22.65 1.87 -6.34
N PHE A 271 -21.39 2.29 -6.44
CA PHE A 271 -20.51 2.04 -7.58
C PHE A 271 -19.29 1.23 -7.12
N ALA A 272 -18.87 0.27 -7.94
CA ALA A 272 -17.62 -0.46 -7.77
C ALA A 272 -16.42 0.33 -8.33
N ASN A 273 -16.66 1.15 -9.35
CA ASN A 273 -15.66 2.00 -9.97
C ASN A 273 -16.27 3.33 -10.42
N VAL A 274 -15.47 4.40 -10.33
CA VAL A 274 -15.78 5.74 -10.83
C VAL A 274 -14.54 6.24 -11.55
N GLU A 275 -14.70 6.56 -12.82
CA GLU A 275 -13.66 7.09 -13.69
C GLU A 275 -14.08 8.47 -14.21
N VAL A 276 -13.25 9.47 -13.95
CA VAL A 276 -13.47 10.86 -14.37
C VAL A 276 -12.51 11.16 -15.51
N ARG A 277 -13.03 11.47 -16.69
CA ARG A 277 -12.24 11.74 -17.90
C ARG A 277 -12.47 13.16 -18.38
N PRO A 278 -11.51 14.08 -18.17
CA PRO A 278 -11.53 15.37 -18.83
C PRO A 278 -11.18 15.23 -20.32
N ASP A 279 -11.96 15.85 -21.19
CA ASP A 279 -11.63 15.96 -22.61
C ASP A 279 -10.73 17.18 -22.83
N LEU A 280 -9.43 16.93 -22.96
CA LEU A 280 -8.40 17.93 -23.21
C LEU A 280 -8.19 18.20 -24.71
N THR A 281 -9.17 17.88 -25.56
CA THR A 281 -9.16 18.32 -26.95
C THR A 281 -9.43 19.83 -27.00
N PRO A 282 -8.50 20.65 -27.52
CA PRO A 282 -8.64 22.10 -27.46
C PRO A 282 -9.87 22.58 -28.23
N THR A 283 -10.84 23.16 -27.53
CA THR A 283 -12.05 23.76 -28.12
C THR A 283 -11.85 25.20 -28.59
N ASN A 284 -10.99 25.98 -27.91
CA ASN A 284 -10.69 27.39 -28.23
C ASN A 284 -9.33 27.81 -27.65
N LYS A 285 -8.65 28.78 -28.29
CA LYS A 285 -7.33 29.32 -27.88
C LYS A 285 -7.38 30.40 -26.79
N GLN A 286 -8.51 31.06 -26.54
CA GLN A 286 -8.58 32.20 -25.60
C GLN A 286 -9.11 31.85 -24.20
N ARG A 287 -10.13 30.99 -24.14
CA ARG A 287 -10.62 30.38 -22.89
C ARG A 287 -11.15 29.01 -23.28
N ALA A 288 -10.51 27.98 -22.75
CA ALA A 288 -10.86 26.61 -23.11
C ALA A 288 -11.97 26.09 -22.17
N THR A 289 -12.90 25.34 -22.73
CA THR A 289 -13.93 24.65 -21.96
C THR A 289 -13.60 23.17 -22.02
N VAL A 290 -13.54 22.51 -20.86
CA VAL A 290 -13.11 21.10 -20.74
C VAL A 290 -14.32 20.24 -20.34
N PRO A 291 -15.00 19.60 -21.30
CA PRO A 291 -16.05 18.62 -20.99
C PRO A 291 -15.52 17.50 -20.11
N ILE A 292 -16.35 17.02 -19.19
CA ILE A 292 -16.01 15.94 -18.26
C ILE A 292 -16.97 14.78 -18.48
N VAL A 293 -16.42 13.61 -18.77
CA VAL A 293 -17.19 12.35 -18.83
C VAL A 293 -16.92 11.55 -17.57
N VAL A 294 -17.97 11.34 -16.76
CA VAL A 294 -17.92 10.54 -15.55
C VAL A 294 -18.52 9.17 -15.83
N ARG A 295 -17.67 8.15 -15.93
CA ARG A 295 -18.08 6.76 -16.13
C ARG A 295 -18.15 6.06 -14.80
N VAL A 296 -19.31 5.47 -14.52
CA VAL A 296 -19.54 4.72 -13.27
C VAL A 296 -19.92 3.28 -13.57
N GLU A 297 -19.52 2.39 -12.66
CA GLU A 297 -19.86 0.97 -12.72
C GLU A 297 -20.67 0.58 -11.48
N PRO A 298 -22.00 0.43 -11.57
CA PRO A 298 -22.85 0.09 -10.45
C PRO A 298 -22.49 -1.25 -9.81
N THR A 299 -22.51 -1.30 -8.48
CA THR A 299 -22.41 -2.55 -7.73
C THR A 299 -23.79 -3.16 -7.46
N LYS A 300 -23.81 -4.36 -6.90
CA LYS A 300 -25.06 -4.98 -6.45
C LYS A 300 -25.69 -4.13 -5.33
N LEU A 301 -26.91 -3.67 -5.57
CA LEU A 301 -27.69 -2.87 -4.61
C LEU A 301 -28.13 -3.67 -3.38
N HIS A 302 -28.10 -5.00 -3.47
CA HIS A 302 -28.44 -5.90 -2.38
C HIS A 302 -27.18 -6.63 -1.90
N SER A 303 -26.98 -6.70 -0.60
CA SER A 303 -25.92 -7.52 -0.01
C SER A 303 -26.42 -8.31 1.19
N ILE A 304 -25.87 -9.51 1.35
CA ILE A 304 -26.06 -10.36 2.51
C ILE A 304 -24.70 -10.50 3.18
N ARG A 305 -24.66 -10.32 4.50
CA ARG A 305 -23.46 -10.47 5.33
C ARG A 305 -23.69 -11.60 6.33
N LEU A 306 -22.73 -12.51 6.44
CA LEU A 306 -22.72 -13.59 7.41
C LEU A 306 -21.38 -13.57 8.13
N GLY A 307 -21.40 -13.65 9.45
CA GLY A 307 -20.19 -13.61 10.25
C GLY A 307 -20.38 -14.18 11.66
N GLY A 308 -19.28 -14.19 12.41
CA GLY A 308 -19.26 -14.54 13.81
C GLY A 308 -17.95 -14.09 14.44
N GLY A 309 -17.95 -13.94 15.76
CA GLY A 309 -16.82 -13.41 16.51
C GLY A 309 -16.77 -13.98 17.92
N VAL A 310 -15.56 -13.97 18.47
CA VAL A 310 -15.29 -14.26 19.88
C VAL A 310 -14.49 -13.09 20.43
N GLU A 311 -14.97 -12.48 21.50
CA GLU A 311 -14.24 -11.46 22.27
C GLU A 311 -13.91 -12.03 23.65
N ALA A 312 -12.64 -12.10 23.99
CA ALA A 312 -12.18 -12.62 25.27
C ALA A 312 -11.40 -11.54 26.03
N ASP A 313 -11.94 -11.14 27.18
CA ASP A 313 -11.31 -10.26 28.16
C ASP A 313 -11.15 -11.01 29.50
N LEU A 314 -10.36 -10.48 30.43
CA LEU A 314 -10.06 -11.09 31.75
C LEU A 314 -11.32 -11.44 32.56
N ILE A 315 -12.43 -10.75 32.29
CA ILE A 315 -13.68 -10.84 33.06
C ILE A 315 -14.89 -11.24 32.20
N ARG A 316 -14.73 -11.43 30.89
CA ARG A 316 -15.87 -11.68 29.98
C ARG A 316 -15.42 -12.40 28.72
N THR A 317 -16.18 -13.42 28.32
CA THR A 317 -16.07 -14.03 26.99
C THR A 317 -17.41 -13.88 26.28
N ASP A 318 -17.42 -13.17 25.16
CA ASP A 318 -18.58 -13.01 24.26
C ASP A 318 -18.38 -13.87 23.02
N VAL A 319 -19.38 -14.68 22.68
CA VAL A 319 -19.45 -15.41 21.42
C VAL A 319 -20.71 -14.96 20.69
N HIS A 320 -20.57 -14.42 19.48
CA HIS A 320 -21.73 -13.96 18.70
C HIS A 320 -21.66 -14.40 17.24
N ALA A 321 -22.83 -14.55 16.63
CA ALA A 321 -22.98 -14.61 15.17
C ALA A 321 -23.52 -13.27 14.66
N SER A 322 -23.39 -13.02 13.36
CA SER A 322 -23.99 -11.87 12.68
C SER A 322 -24.59 -12.28 11.34
N ILE A 323 -25.84 -11.86 11.11
CA ILE A 323 -26.55 -12.02 9.85
C ILE A 323 -27.07 -10.64 9.45
N GLY A 324 -26.62 -10.14 8.32
CA GLY A 324 -27.01 -8.83 7.80
C GLY A 324 -27.63 -8.94 6.41
N TRP A 325 -28.64 -8.13 6.15
CA TRP A 325 -29.15 -7.86 4.81
C TRP A 325 -29.20 -6.35 4.59
N GLU A 326 -28.74 -5.90 3.43
CA GLU A 326 -28.67 -4.48 3.09
C GLU A 326 -29.22 -4.22 1.68
N HIS A 327 -30.00 -3.15 1.56
CA HIS A 327 -30.50 -2.60 0.32
C HIS A 327 -30.04 -1.14 0.19
N LYS A 328 -29.16 -0.85 -0.79
CA LYS A 328 -28.48 0.45 -0.96
C LYS A 328 -29.29 1.53 -1.69
N ASN A 329 -30.48 1.21 -2.19
CA ASN A 329 -31.41 2.16 -2.84
C ASN A 329 -32.89 1.95 -2.42
N PHE A 330 -33.13 1.74 -1.12
CA PHE A 330 -34.45 1.39 -0.57
C PHE A 330 -35.44 2.55 -0.75
N LEU A 331 -36.59 2.32 -1.40
CA LEU A 331 -37.55 3.36 -1.77
C LEU A 331 -36.98 4.47 -2.70
N GLY A 332 -35.84 4.21 -3.36
CA GLY A 332 -35.20 5.16 -4.26
C GLY A 332 -34.37 6.24 -3.57
N GLY A 333 -33.69 7.07 -4.37
CA GLY A 333 -32.89 8.20 -3.90
C GLY A 333 -31.63 7.82 -3.10
N LEU A 334 -31.09 6.62 -3.30
CA LEU A 334 -29.90 6.10 -2.61
C LEU A 334 -30.04 5.97 -1.09
N ARG A 335 -31.27 5.82 -0.58
CA ARG A 335 -31.49 5.53 0.84
C ARG A 335 -31.05 4.10 1.16
N LYS A 336 -30.31 3.94 2.25
CA LYS A 336 -29.78 2.65 2.68
C LYS A 336 -30.68 2.05 3.77
N LEU A 337 -31.20 0.86 3.53
CA LEU A 337 -31.83 0.02 4.57
C LEU A 337 -30.86 -1.11 4.91
N SER A 338 -30.54 -1.27 6.19
CA SER A 338 -29.74 -2.39 6.70
C SER A 338 -30.46 -3.04 7.87
N ILE A 339 -30.65 -4.35 7.80
CA ILE A 339 -31.20 -5.17 8.86
C ILE A 339 -30.09 -6.10 9.33
N GLU A 340 -29.76 -6.06 10.62
CA GLU A 340 -28.71 -6.89 11.20
C GLU A 340 -29.24 -7.64 12.42
N PHE A 341 -29.00 -8.94 12.46
CA PHE A 341 -29.32 -9.83 13.57
C PHE A 341 -28.02 -10.41 14.14
N ARG A 342 -27.77 -10.15 15.44
CA ARG A 342 -26.53 -10.56 16.14
C ARG A 342 -26.84 -11.37 17.41
N PRO A 343 -27.15 -12.68 17.30
CA PRO A 343 -27.34 -13.51 18.49
C PRO A 343 -25.98 -13.75 19.17
N GLY A 344 -25.91 -13.67 20.49
CA GLY A 344 -24.67 -13.88 21.25
C GLY A 344 -24.88 -14.47 22.64
N LEU A 345 -23.80 -15.08 23.16
CA LEU A 345 -23.70 -15.67 24.49
C LEU A 345 -22.53 -15.02 25.23
N VAL A 346 -22.79 -14.54 26.46
CA VAL A 346 -21.77 -13.90 27.31
C VAL A 346 -21.50 -14.76 28.53
N PHE A 347 -20.23 -15.09 28.74
CA PHE A 347 -19.74 -15.86 29.88
C PHE A 347 -18.89 -14.96 30.78
N PHE A 348 -19.18 -14.94 32.08
CA PHE A 348 -18.35 -14.28 33.09
C PHE A 348 -17.61 -15.36 33.87
N PRO A 349 -16.25 -15.43 33.85
CA PRO A 349 -15.52 -16.33 34.73
C PRO A 349 -15.78 -15.89 36.17
N THR A 350 -16.47 -16.74 36.93
CA THR A 350 -16.72 -16.51 38.35
C THR A 350 -15.38 -16.44 39.09
N ARG A 351 -15.18 -15.39 39.89
CA ARG A 351 -14.02 -15.27 40.78
C ARG A 351 -13.90 -16.54 41.61
N LEU A 352 -12.73 -17.18 41.61
CA LEU A 352 -12.39 -18.23 42.56
C LEU A 352 -12.44 -17.59 43.96
N PRO A 353 -13.33 -18.01 44.88
CA PRO A 353 -13.25 -17.56 46.26
C PRO A 353 -11.88 -17.99 46.79
N SER A 354 -11.22 -17.04 47.45
CA SER A 354 -9.93 -17.18 48.14
C SER A 354 -9.64 -18.61 48.58
N LEU A 355 -8.52 -19.16 48.11
CA LEU A 355 -7.86 -20.30 48.77
C LEU A 355 -7.60 -19.90 50.22
N GLN A 356 -8.46 -20.32 51.14
CA GLN A 356 -8.13 -20.35 52.56
C GLN A 356 -7.09 -21.46 52.70
N SER A 357 -5.82 -21.06 52.87
CA SER A 357 -4.78 -21.99 53.30
C SER A 357 -5.15 -22.56 54.67
N PRO A 358 -4.99 -23.88 54.88
CA PRO A 358 -5.28 -24.53 56.17
C PRO A 358 -4.39 -24.02 57.31
#